data_AF-A0A1T3W3L5-F1
#
_entry.id   AF-A0A1T3W3L5-F1
#
_cell.length_a   1.000
_cell.length_b   1.000
_cell.length_c   1.000
_cell.angle_alpha   90.00
_cell.angle_beta   90.00
_cell.angle_gamma   90.00
#
_symmetry.space_group_name_H-M   'P 1'
#
loop_
_entity.id
_entity.type
_entity.pdbx_description
1 polymer ?
#
loop_
_entity_poly.entity_id
_entity_poly.type
_entity_poly.pdbx_seq_one_letter_code
_entity_poly.pdbx_strand_id
1 'polypeptide(L)' 'MTKRRIDLDDELLAAAKRELNTTGVSDTVRAALQQAVAGAARARQIEWPQAGHTAR' A
#
# COMPACT_ATOMS: atom_id res chain seq x y z
N MET A 1 12.22 19.03 -0.68
CA MET A 1 11.07 18.10 -0.63
C MET A 1 10.53 18.06 0.79
N THR A 2 9.37 18.65 1.01
CA THR A 2 8.68 18.71 2.31
C THR A 2 8.29 17.31 2.75
N LYS A 3 9.19 16.66 3.49
CA LYS A 3 8.89 15.42 4.21
C LYS A 3 7.88 15.78 5.29
N ARG A 4 6.58 15.66 4.97
CA ARG A 4 5.52 15.72 5.99
C ARG A 4 5.91 14.70 7.05
N ARG A 5 6.16 15.20 8.25
CA ARG A 5 6.61 14.42 9.39
C ARG A 5 5.41 13.60 9.84
N ILE A 6 5.36 12.35 9.38
CA ILE A 6 4.36 11.39 9.82
C ILE A 6 4.86 10.88 11.16
N ASP A 7 4.08 11.06 12.22
CA ASP A 7 4.38 10.41 13.48
C ASP A 7 3.99 8.94 13.31
N LEU A 8 4.99 8.07 13.38
CA LEU A 8 4.84 6.64 13.13
C LEU A 8 5.44 5.91 14.31
N ASP A 9 4.64 5.04 14.92
CA ASP A 9 5.05 4.21 16.03
C ASP A 9 6.27 3.35 15.65
N ASP A 10 7.29 3.34 16.50
CA ASP A 10 8.56 2.65 16.25
C ASP A 10 8.38 1.12 16.22
N GLU A 11 7.41 0.55 16.94
CA GLU A 11 7.12 -0.88 16.88
C GLU A 11 6.46 -1.25 15.56
N LEU A 12 5.53 -0.42 15.09
CA LEU A 12 4.90 -0.58 13.78
C LEU A 12 5.94 -0.45 12.65
N LEU A 13 6.84 0.52 12.77
CA LEU A 13 7.94 0.69 11.84
C LEU A 13 8.92 -0.49 11.87
N ALA A 14 9.24 -1.03 13.05
CA ALA A 14 10.11 -2.19 13.19
C ALA A 14 9.49 -3.45 12.59
N ALA A 15 8.18 -3.66 12.80
CA ALA A 15 7.44 -4.74 12.16
C ALA A 15 7.48 -4.60 10.63
N ALA A 16 7.13 -3.43 10.09
CA ALA A 16 7.14 -3.17 8.65
C ALA A 16 8.54 -3.30 8.04
N LYS A 17 9.60 -2.86 8.72
CA LYS A 17 10.98 -3.03 8.27
C LYS A 17 11.39 -4.48 8.15
N ARG A 18 11.00 -5.33 9.11
CA ARG A 18 11.27 -6.78 9.06
C ARG A 18 10.49 -7.45 7.93
N GLU A 19 9.20 -7.15 7.82
CA GLU A 19 8.31 -7.73 6.82
C GLU A 19 8.76 -7.37 5.39
N LEU A 20 9.09 -6.10 5.17
CA LEU A 20 9.46 -5.55 3.86
C LEU A 20 10.97 -5.61 3.60
N ASN A 21 11.74 -6.09 4.56
CA ASN A 21 13.20 -6.17 4.54
C ASN A 21 13.88 -4.83 4.17
N THR A 22 13.45 -3.76 4.82
CA THR A 22 13.91 -2.38 4.56
C THR A 22 14.59 -1.78 5.79
N THR A 23 15.52 -0.85 5.60
CA THR A 23 16.31 -0.26 6.70
C THR A 23 15.88 1.16 7.08
N GLY A 24 15.38 1.94 6.12
CA GLY A 24 15.01 3.35 6.31
C GLY A 24 13.50 3.60 6.23
N VAL A 25 12.99 4.53 7.04
CA VAL A 25 11.55 4.87 7.11
C VAL A 25 10.97 5.20 5.75
N SER A 26 11.65 6.04 4.97
CA SER A 26 11.16 6.44 3.65
C SER A 26 11.12 5.27 2.66
N ASP A 27 12.01 4.29 2.81
CA ASP A 27 12.07 3.11 1.95
C ASP A 27 10.96 2.12 2.32
N THR A 28 10.77 1.88 3.63
CA THR A 28 9.65 1.09 4.18
C THR A 28 8.30 1.67 3.75
N VAL A 29 8.09 2.98 3.90
CA VAL A 29 6.84 3.65 3.52
C VAL A 29 6.63 3.56 2.01
N ARG A 30 7.68 3.75 1.21
CA ARG A 30 7.58 3.63 -0.26
C ARG A 30 7.17 2.22 -0.66
N ALA A 31 7.81 1.20 -0.11
CA ALA A 31 7.51 -0.20 -0.39
C ALA A 31 6.08 -0.57 0.04
N ALA A 32 5.68 -0.21 1.26
CA ALA A 32 4.34 -0.44 1.77
C ALA A 32 3.27 0.21 0.89
N LEU A 33 3.49 1.46 0.47
CA LEU A 33 2.55 2.18 -0.39
C LEU A 33 2.45 1.56 -1.78
N GLN A 34 3.58 1.14 -2.36
CA GLN A 34 3.59 0.44 -3.66
C GLN A 34 2.81 -0.89 -3.58
N GLN A 35 2.99 -1.66 -2.51
CA GLN A 35 2.25 -2.90 -2.31
C GLN A 35 0.75 -2.66 -2.09
N ALA A 36 0.38 -1.65 -1.29
CA ALA A 36 -1.02 -1.29 -1.07
C ALA A 36 -1.71 -0.84 -2.37
N VAL A 37 -1.02 -0.03 -3.19
CA VAL A 37 -1.54 0.39 -4.50
C VAL A 37 -1.65 -0.79 -5.46
N ALA A 38 -0.66 -1.68 -5.50
CA ALA A 38 -0.73 -2.89 -6.32
C ALA A 38 -1.89 -3.81 -5.90
N GLY A 39 -2.11 -3.97 -4.59
CA GLY A 39 -3.24 -4.71 -4.05
C GLY A 39 -4.59 -4.07 -4.41
N ALA A 40 -4.72 -2.76 -4.23
CA ALA A 40 -5.93 -2.02 -4.59
C ALA A 40 -6.21 -2.01 -6.10
N ALA A 41 -5.16 -1.92 -6.93
CA ALA A 41 -5.29 -2.01 -8.38
C ALA A 41 -5.75 -3.41 -8.82
N ARG A 42 -5.23 -4.48 -8.18
CA ARG A 42 -5.70 -5.86 -8.41
C ARG A 42 -7.14 -6.06 -7.94
N ALA A 43 -7.52 -5.51 -6.78
CA ALA A 43 -8.89 -5.57 -6.30
C ALA A 43 -9.86 -4.90 -7.28
N ARG A 44 -9.52 -3.72 -7.82
CA ARG A 44 -10.31 -3.04 -8.86
C ARG A 44 -10.32 -3.77 -10.20
N GLN A 45 -9.23 -4.44 -10.58
CA GLN A 45 -9.21 -5.29 -11.78
C GLN A 45 -10.14 -6.50 -11.64
N ILE A 46 -10.31 -7.04 -10.43
CA ILE A 46 -11.23 -8.15 -10.15
C ILE A 46 -12.67 -7.65 -10.01
N GLU A 47 -12.89 -6.39 -9.61
CA GLU A 47 -14.22 -5.78 -9.49
C GLU A 47 -14.90 -5.47 -10.84
N TRP A 48 -14.22 -5.67 -11.98
CA TRP A 48 -14.84 -5.67 -13.31
C TRP A 48 -14.79 -7.04 -13.99
N PRO A 49 -15.76 -7.91 -13.64
CA PRO A 49 -16.73 -8.37 -14.66
C PRO A 49 -18.19 -8.40 -14.16
N GLN A 50 -18.65 -7.43 -13.35
CA GLN A 50 -20.06 -7.34 -12.91
C GLN A 50 -20.83 -6.13 -13.46
N ALA A 51 -20.21 -5.28 -14.29
CA ALA A 51 -20.89 -4.18 -14.98
C ALA A 51 -21.39 -4.57 -16.39
N GLY A 52 -21.81 -5.82 -16.57
CA GLY A 52 -22.06 -6.41 -17.88
C GLY A 52 -23.26 -7.35 -17.94
N HIS A 53 -24.35 -7.06 -17.23
CA HIS A 53 -25.65 -7.70 -17.49
C HIS A 53 -26.76 -6.95 -16.72
N THR A 54 -27.88 -6.71 -17.40
CA THR A 54 -29.08 -5.94 -17.00
C THR A 54 -29.15 -4.49 -17.49
N ALA A 55 -29.07 -4.31 -18.81
CA ALA A 55 -30.03 -3.43 -19.48
C ALA A 55 -31.05 -4.33 -20.18
N ARG A 56 -32.30 -4.16 -19.76
CA ARG A 56 -33.52 -4.85 -20.17
C ARG A 56 -33.93 -4.50 -21.61
#